data_AF-A0A841IYD6-F1
#
_entry.id   AF-A0A841IYD6-F1
#
_cell.length_a   1.000
_cell.length_b   1.000
_cell.length_c   1.000
_cell.angle_alpha   90.00
_cell.angle_beta   90.00
_cell.angle_gamma   90.00
#
_symmetry.space_group_name_H-M   'P 1'
#
loop_
_entity.id
_entity.type
_entity.pdbx_description
1 polymer ?
#
loop_
_entity_poly.entity_id
_entity_poly.type
_entity_poly.pdbx_seq_one_letter_code
_entity_poly.pdbx_strand_id
1 'polypeptide(L)' 'MDAADEVKRRIAEHVEWQKQGAWVVLWGCYTRVFWAYACWPVVPADGVVVSAGDPEVLYSQMRDVEREHDYLRWRHRRA' A
#
# COMPACT_ATOMS: atom_id res chain seq x y z
N MET A 1 -1.28 23.57 -3.79
CA MET A 1 -0.83 22.17 -3.84
C MET A 1 0.38 22.16 -4.74
N ASP A 2 1.53 21.69 -4.27
CA ASP A 2 2.79 21.78 -5.02
C ASP A 2 2.79 20.78 -6.19
N ALA A 3 3.46 21.11 -7.30
CA ALA A 3 3.59 20.20 -8.45
C ALA A 3 4.27 18.88 -8.04
N ALA A 4 5.19 18.94 -7.06
CA ALA A 4 5.81 17.76 -6.47
C ALA A 4 4.79 16.84 -5.76
N ASP A 5 3.82 17.41 -5.03
CA ASP A 5 2.77 16.64 -4.35
C ASP A 5 1.82 15.97 -5.36
N GLU A 6 1.59 16.59 -6.51
CA GLU A 6 0.79 15.98 -7.58
C GLU A 6 1.48 14.76 -8.19
N VAL A 7 2.80 14.85 -8.46
CA VAL A 7 3.58 13.70 -8.94
C VAL A 7 3.52 12.56 -7.92
N LYS A 8 3.69 12.86 -6.63
CA LYS A 8 3.64 11.82 -5.57
C LYS A 8 2.25 11.20 -5.44
N ARG A 9 1.17 11.96 -5.57
CA ARG A 9 -0.20 11.41 -5.61
C ARG A 9 -0.41 10.44 -6.77
N ARG A 10 0.05 10.77 -7.98
CA ARG A 10 -0.05 9.88 -9.14
C ARG A 10 0.74 8.58 -8.94
N ILE A 11 1.89 8.65 -8.26
CA ILE A 11 2.65 7.44 -7.89
C ILE A 11 1.85 6.58 -6.91
N ALA A 12 1.22 7.18 -5.89
CA ALA A 12 0.37 6.45 -4.95
C ALA A 12 -0.78 5.73 -5.67
N GLU A 13 -1.50 6.43 -6.55
CA GLU A 13 -2.57 5.87 -7.39
C GLU A 13 -2.07 4.71 -8.27
N HIS A 14 -0.88 4.85 -8.85
CA HIS A 14 -0.29 3.79 -9.67
C HIS A 14 0.02 2.53 -8.85
N VAL A 15 0.58 2.69 -7.64
CA VAL A 15 0.86 1.57 -6.73
C VAL A 15 -0.44 0.89 -6.30
N GLU A 16 -1.47 1.66 -5.96
CA GLU A 16 -2.80 1.12 -5.62
C GLU A 16 -3.38 0.29 -6.77
N TRP A 17 -3.35 0.82 -7.99
CA TRP A 17 -3.82 0.12 -9.19
C TRP A 17 -3.07 -1.21 -9.41
N GLN A 18 -1.73 -1.21 -9.27
CA GLN A 18 -0.93 -2.44 -9.39
C GLN A 18 -1.33 -3.52 -8.38
N LYS A 19 -1.73 -3.10 -7.17
CA LYS A 19 -2.13 -4.00 -6.09
C LYS A 19 -3.57 -4.49 -6.19
N GLN A 20 -4.32 -4.08 -7.23
CA GLN A 20 -5.64 -4.60 -7.57
C GLN A 20 -6.65 -4.54 -6.41
N GLY A 21 -6.69 -3.42 -5.70
CA GLY A 21 -7.62 -3.19 -4.58
C GLY A 21 -7.32 -4.00 -3.32
N ALA A 22 -6.18 -4.68 -3.26
CA ALA A 22 -5.69 -5.30 -2.05
C ALA A 22 -5.18 -4.22 -1.06
N TRP A 23 -4.52 -3.19 -1.58
CA TRP A 23 -4.06 -2.06 -0.79
C TRP A 23 -4.79 -0.79 -1.20
N VAL A 24 -4.99 0.12 -0.25
CA VAL A 24 -5.30 1.53 -0.51
C VAL A 24 -4.06 2.35 -0.22
N VAL A 25 -3.63 3.20 -1.16
CA VAL A 25 -2.36 3.93 -1.04
C VAL A 25 -2.58 5.44 -1.17
N LEU A 26 -2.06 6.21 -0.22
CA LEU A 26 -2.27 7.66 -0.12
C LEU A 26 -0.94 8.39 0.05
N TRP A 27 -0.80 9.56 -0.60
CA TRP A 27 0.30 10.49 -0.34
C TRP A 27 -0.10 11.53 0.71
N GLY A 28 0.57 11.53 1.86
CA GLY A 28 0.41 12.56 2.88
C GLY A 28 1.21 13.81 2.53
N CYS A 29 0.57 14.85 2.00
CA CYS A 29 1.26 16.09 1.59
C CYS A 29 1.96 16.80 2.76
N TYR A 30 1.37 16.73 3.97
CA TYR A 30 1.97 17.31 5.18
C TYR A 30 3.13 16.48 5.72
N THR A 31 2.95 15.17 5.78
CA THR A 31 3.96 14.23 6.34
C THR A 31 5.05 13.87 5.35
N ARG A 32 4.85 14.16 4.06
CA ARG A 32 5.71 13.77 2.92
C ARG A 32 6.06 12.28 2.92
N VAL A 33 5.07 11.45 3.25
CA VAL A 33 5.18 9.99 3.19
C VAL A 33 3.97 9.39 2.50
N PHE A 34 4.20 8.26 1.85
CA PHE A 34 3.16 7.36 1.39
C PHE A 34 2.64 6.54 2.56
N TRP A 35 1.34 6.30 2.57
CA TRP A 35 0.63 5.42 3.49
C TRP A 35 -0.04 4.33 2.68
N ALA A 36 0.10 3.07 3.08
CA ALA A 36 -0.59 1.94 2.49
C ALA A 36 -1.37 1.15 3.54
N TYR A 37 -2.64 0.92 3.27
CA TYR A 37 -3.59 0.23 4.16
C TYR A 37 -4.03 -1.06 3.50
N ALA A 38 -3.84 -2.19 4.20
CA ALA A 38 -4.27 -3.49 3.69
C ALA A 38 -5.79 -3.63 3.80
N CYS A 39 -6.45 -3.97 2.70
CA CYS A 39 -7.91 -4.10 2.58
C CYS A 39 -8.39 -5.55 2.44
N TRP A 40 -7.50 -6.52 2.67
CA TRP A 40 -7.82 -7.94 2.76
C TRP A 40 -7.80 -8.38 4.24
N PRO A 41 -8.34 -9.55 4.59
CA PRO A 41 -8.31 -10.05 5.96
C PRO A 41 -6.88 -10.45 6.33
N VAL A 42 -6.09 -9.46 6.70
CA VAL A 42 -4.78 -9.62 7.31
C VAL A 42 -5.01 -10.29 8.68
N VAL A 43 -4.17 -11.26 9.02
CA VAL A 43 -4.18 -11.93 10.33
C VAL A 43 -2.94 -11.48 11.08
N PRO A 44 -3.01 -10.69 12.15
CA PRO A 44 -4.19 -10.47 12.99
C PRO A 44 -5.19 -9.44 12.44
N ALA A 45 -6.44 -9.57 12.90
CA ALA A 45 -7.63 -8.88 12.39
C ALA A 45 -7.64 -7.35 12.54
N ASP A 46 -6.63 -6.78 13.21
CA ASP A 46 -6.50 -5.34 13.45
C ASP A 46 -6.13 -4.54 12.18
N GLY A 47 -5.83 -5.25 11.08
CA GLY A 47 -5.38 -4.64 9.83
C GLY A 47 -3.91 -4.22 9.90
N VAL A 48 -3.26 -4.11 8.74
CA VAL A 48 -1.85 -3.68 8.65
C VAL A 48 -1.76 -2.39 7.85
N VAL A 49 -1.00 -1.44 8.41
CA VAL A 49 -0.69 -0.15 7.81
C VAL A 49 0.83 -0.03 7.73
N VAL A 50 1.33 0.37 6.57
CA VAL A 50 2.76 0.67 6.35
C VAL A 50 2.92 2.07 5.78
N SER A 51 4.06 2.70 6.04
CA SER A 51 4.34 4.05 5.55
C SER A 51 5.81 4.24 5.22
N ALA A 52 6.09 4.93 4.12
CA ALA A 52 7.47 5.24 3.70
C ALA A 52 7.53 6.55 2.92
N GLY A 53 8.67 7.26 3.00
CA GLY A 53 8.91 8.48 2.20
C GLY A 53 9.19 8.20 0.71
N ASP A 54 9.56 6.96 0.40
CA ASP A 54 9.96 6.51 -0.93
C ASP A 54 9.01 5.38 -1.41
N PRO A 55 8.56 5.42 -2.68
CA PRO A 55 7.62 4.43 -3.21
C PRO A 55 8.22 3.03 -3.35
N GLU A 56 9.52 2.88 -3.61
CA GLU A 56 10.17 1.57 -3.71
C GLU A 56 10.26 0.92 -2.33
N VAL A 57 10.59 1.72 -1.30
CA VAL A 57 10.58 1.27 0.10
C VAL A 57 9.17 0.86 0.52
N LEU A 58 8.15 1.66 0.19
CA LEU A 58 6.75 1.32 0.45
C LEU A 58 6.39 -0.03 -0.20
N TYR A 59 6.77 -0.21 -1.46
CA TYR A 59 6.47 -1.43 -2.21
C TYR A 59 7.14 -2.66 -1.59
N SER A 60 8.38 -2.54 -1.11
CA SER A 60 9.06 -3.62 -0.39
C SER A 60 8.32 -3.98 0.89
N GLN A 61 7.98 -2.99 1.72
CA GLN A 61 7.25 -3.21 2.98
C GLN A 61 5.89 -3.88 2.74
N MET A 62 5.14 -3.43 1.73
CA MET A 62 3.87 -4.05 1.34
C MET A 62 4.06 -5.51 0.97
N ARG A 63 5.13 -5.84 0.23
CA ARG A 63 5.44 -7.21 -0.17
C ARG A 63 5.85 -8.09 1.01
N ASP A 64 6.53 -7.54 1.99
CA ASP A 64 6.90 -8.26 3.21
C ASP A 64 5.65 -8.61 4.03
N VAL A 65 4.72 -7.65 4.20
CA VAL A 65 3.40 -7.90 4.81
C VAL A 65 2.61 -8.96 4.03
N GLU A 66 2.60 -8.89 2.70
CA GLU A 66 1.93 -9.91 1.87
C GLU A 66 2.48 -11.32 2.13
N ARG A 67 3.80 -11.45 2.35
CA ARG A 67 4.46 -12.73 2.64
C ARG A 67 4.18 -13.21 4.06
N GLU A 68 4.22 -12.32 5.04
CA GLU A 68 3.99 -12.64 6.45
C GLU A 68 2.56 -13.13 6.70
N HIS A 69 1.58 -12.57 5.98
CA HIS A 69 0.16 -12.81 6.25
C HIS A 69 -0.54 -13.71 5.23
N ASP A 70 0.20 -14.59 4.54
CA ASP A 70 -0.37 -15.57 3.60
C ASP A 70 -1.28 -14.93 2.51
N TYR A 71 -0.95 -13.72 2.05
CA TYR A 71 -1.77 -12.96 1.10
C TYR A 71 -2.13 -13.76 -0.16
N LEU A 72 -1.18 -14.53 -0.70
CA LEU A 72 -1.41 -15.37 -1.88
C LEU A 72 -2.48 -16.43 -1.63
N ARG A 73 -2.52 -17.04 -0.44
CA ARG A 73 -3.55 -18.02 -0.07
C ARG A 73 -4.93 -17.38 -0.05
N TRP A 74 -5.05 -16.15 0.46
CA TRP A 74 -6.30 -15.40 0.42
C TRP A 74 -6.70 -15.05 -1.02
N ARG A 75 -5.77 -14.50 -1.81
CA ARG A 75 -6.05 -14.06 -3.18
C ARG A 75 -6.50 -15.19 -4.08
N HIS A 76 -5.87 -16.37 -3.98
CA HIS A 76 -6.27 -17.55 -4.77
C HIS A 76 -7.65 -18.11 -4.38
N ARG A 77 -8.15 -17.86 -3.17
CA ARG A 77 -9.51 -18.24 -2.77
C ARG A 77 -10.59 -17.28 -3.27
N ARG A 78 -10.21 -16.09 -3.74
CA ARG A 78 -11.12 -15.06 -4.26
C ARG A 78 -11.25 -15.10 -5.79
N ALA A 79 -10.32 -15.76 -6.49
CA ALA A 79 -10.29 -15.89 -7.95
C ALA A 79 -11.27 -16.95 -8.46
#